data_AF-A0A383BN85-F1
#
_entry.id   AF-A0A383BN85-F1
#
_cell.length_a   1.000
_cell.length_b   1.000
_cell.length_c   1.000
_cell.angle_alpha   90.00
_cell.angle_beta   90.00
_cell.angle_gamma   90.00
#
_symmetry.space_group_name_H-M   'P 1'
#
loop_
_entity.id
_entity.type
_entity.pdbx_description
1 polymer ?
#
loop_
_entity_poly.entity_id
_entity_poly.type
_entity_poly.pdbx_seq_one_letter_code
_entity_poly.pdbx_strand_id
1 'polypeptide(L)' 'MDIAFIQQNWHLFAALAVIVALLALDPVRRRSGGIQSVSAVQLPQLMNHEGAIVLDVGEPAEFNKGHIPKAINMPVSQL' A
#
# COMPACT_ATOMS: atom_id res chain seq x y z
N MET A 1 -14.47 15.32 29.84
CA MET A 1 -14.48 13.86 30.03
C MET A 1 -14.02 13.64 31.45
N ASP A 2 -14.91 13.16 32.32
CA ASP A 2 -14.58 13.03 33.74
C ASP A 2 -13.61 11.88 33.96
N ILE A 3 -12.63 12.06 34.83
CA ILE A 3 -11.60 11.04 35.13
C ILE A 3 -12.24 9.72 35.59
N ALA A 4 -13.35 9.81 36.34
CA ALA A 4 -14.12 8.65 36.80
C ALA A 4 -14.67 7.79 35.64
N PHE A 5 -15.08 8.42 34.53
CA PHE A 5 -15.58 7.70 33.36
C PHE A 5 -14.49 6.86 32.69
N ILE A 6 -13.26 7.38 32.61
CA ILE A 6 -12.11 6.67 32.03
C ILE A 6 -11.71 5.49 32.92
N GLN A 7 -11.68 5.69 34.24
CA GLN A 7 -11.35 4.62 35.18
C GLN A 7 -12.38 3.48 35.12
N GLN A 8 -13.68 3.81 35.09
CA GLN A 8 -14.74 2.82 34.98
C GLN A 8 -14.69 2.03 33.65
N ASN A 9 -14.34 2.70 32.55
CA ASN A 9 -14.38 2.15 31.20
C ASN A 9 -12.99 1.90 30.60
N TRP A 10 -11.97 1.66 31.44
CA TRP A 10 -10.57 1.58 31.01
C TRP A 10 -10.33 0.52 29.90
N HIS A 11 -11.10 -0.58 29.94
CA HIS A 11 -11.04 -1.66 28.96
C HIS A 11 -11.45 -1.21 27.54
N LEU A 12 -12.40 -0.27 27.41
CA LEU A 12 -12.78 0.30 26.11
C LEU A 12 -11.64 1.13 25.52
N PHE A 13 -10.92 1.88 26.36
CA PHE A 13 -9.75 2.65 25.93
C PHE A 13 -8.58 1.74 25.57
N ALA A 14 -8.38 0.64 26.30
CA ALA A 14 -7.38 -0.38 25.95
C ALA A 14 -7.71 -1.02 24.59
N ALA A 15 -8.95 -1.42 24.37
CA ALA A 15 -9.41 -1.97 23.09
C ALA A 15 -9.23 -0.95 21.95
N LEU A 16 -9.60 0.32 22.17
CA LEU A 16 -9.39 1.39 21.20
C LEU A 16 -7.91 1.57 20.87
N ALA A 17 -7.03 1.59 21.87
CA ALA A 17 -5.60 1.71 21.66
C ALA A 17 -5.03 0.56 20.83
N VAL A 18 -5.48 -0.67 21.07
CA VAL A 18 -5.10 -1.85 20.27
C VAL A 18 -5.58 -1.71 18.84
N ILE A 19 -6.85 -1.32 18.61
CA ILE A 19 -7.40 -1.13 17.26
C ILE A 19 -6.61 -0.06 16.51
N VAL A 20 -6.36 1.09 17.14
CA VAL A 20 -5.56 2.18 16.56
C VAL A 20 -4.14 1.70 16.25
N ALA A 21 -3.51 0.94 17.14
CA ALA A 21 -2.18 0.38 16.90
C ALA A 21 -2.18 -0.57 15.69
N LEU A 22 -3.14 -1.50 15.61
CA LEU A 22 -3.26 -2.42 14.48
C LEU A 22 -3.47 -1.69 13.15
N LEU A 23 -4.34 -0.67 13.14
CA LEU A 23 -4.58 0.15 11.94
C LEU A 23 -3.37 1.01 11.57
N ALA A 24 -2.57 1.46 12.52
CA ALA A 24 -1.38 2.27 12.28
C ALA A 24 -0.17 1.44 11.83
N LEU A 25 -0.04 0.18 12.27
CA LEU A 25 1.10 -0.67 11.96
C LEU A 25 1.25 -0.94 10.46
N ASP A 26 0.16 -1.24 9.76
CA ASP A 26 0.19 -1.53 8.31
C ASP A 26 0.69 -0.37 7.44
N PRO A 27 0.12 0.86 7.52
CA PRO A 27 0.61 1.98 6.74
C PRO A 27 2.03 2.39 7.14
N VAL A 28 2.41 2.27 8.42
CA VAL A 28 3.78 2.54 8.87
C VAL A 28 4.76 1.54 8.25
N ARG A 29 4.45 0.24 8.27
CA ARG A 29 5.27 -0.81 7.64
C ARG A 29 5.41 -0.62 6.13
N ARG A 30 4.31 -0.27 5.46
CA ARG A 30 4.30 0.02 4.01
C ARG A 30 5.19 1.23 3.67
N ARG A 31 5.16 2.28 4.49
CA ARG A 31 6.02 3.47 4.34
C ARG A 31 7.49 3.18 4.65
N SER A 32 7.79 2.34 5.64
CA SER A 32 9.17 2.02 6.02
C SER A 32 9.86 1.08 5.04
N GLY A 33 9.12 0.38 4.17
CA GLY A 33 9.67 -0.56 3.18
C GLY A 33 10.44 0.07 2.01
N GLY A 34 10.67 1.38 2.01
CA GLY A 34 11.37 2.08 0.93
C GLY A 34 10.58 2.22 -0.37
N ILE A 35 9.30 1.79 -0.37
CA ILE A 35 8.42 1.86 -1.55
C ILE A 35 7.96 3.31 -1.73
N GLN A 36 8.44 3.94 -2.80
CA GLN A 36 7.97 5.26 -3.22
C GLN A 36 6.81 5.09 -4.19
N SER A 37 5.68 5.72 -3.90
CA SER A 37 4.54 5.76 -4.82
C SER A 37 4.86 6.66 -5.99
N VAL A 38 4.67 6.16 -7.21
CA VAL A 38 4.84 6.92 -8.46
C VAL A 38 3.48 7.36 -8.98
N SER A 39 3.31 8.64 -9.29
CA SER A 39 2.10 9.14 -9.94
C SER A 39 2.09 8.84 -11.44
N ALA A 40 0.89 8.81 -12.04
CA ALA A 40 0.74 8.60 -13.48
C ALA A 40 1.47 9.66 -14.34
N VAL A 41 1.63 10.89 -13.81
CA VAL A 41 2.34 11.99 -14.49
C VAL A 41 3.86 11.80 -14.43
N GLN A 42 4.38 11.20 -13.35
CA GLN A 42 5.82 10.95 -13.17
C GLN A 42 6.28 9.71 -13.94
N LEU A 43 5.40 8.73 -14.15
CA LEU A 43 5.76 7.45 -14.74
C LEU A 43 6.48 7.57 -16.11
N PRO A 44 6.03 8.39 -17.08
CA PRO A 44 6.72 8.52 -18.37
C PRO A 44 8.15 9.04 -18.23
N GLN A 45 8.40 9.96 -17.28
CA GLN A 45 9.74 10.48 -17.03
C GLN A 45 10.66 9.37 -16.51
N LEU A 46 10.19 8.59 -15.53
CA LEU A 46 10.95 7.47 -14.98
C LEU A 46 11.26 6.41 -16.04
N MET A 47 10.27 6.07 -16.87
CA MET A 47 10.43 5.07 -17.93
C MET A 47 11.39 5.53 -19.04
N ASN A 48 11.33 6.80 -19.44
CA ASN A 48 12.09 7.31 -20.58
C ASN A 48 13.50 7.79 -20.21
N HIS A 49 13.70 8.28 -18.99
CA HIS A 49 14.95 8.93 -18.58
C HIS A 49 15.70 8.19 -17.48
N GLU A 50 15.01 7.47 -16.62
CA GLU A 50 15.61 6.82 -15.44
C GLU A 50 15.65 5.29 -15.57
N GLY A 51 15.23 4.76 -16.72
CA GLY A 51 15.28 3.33 -17.01
C GLY A 51 14.32 2.49 -16.17
N ALA A 52 13.23 3.08 -15.67
CA ALA A 52 12.27 2.37 -14.84
C ALA A 52 11.57 1.24 -15.62
N ILE A 53 11.42 0.09 -14.96
CA ILE A 53 10.70 -1.08 -15.48
C ILE A 53 9.33 -1.14 -14.81
N VAL A 54 8.28 -1.31 -15.62
CA VAL A 54 6.91 -1.51 -15.13
C VAL A 54 6.62 -3.01 -15.08
N LEU A 55 6.35 -3.52 -13.89
CA LEU A 55 5.90 -4.90 -13.66
C LEU A 55 4.41 -4.87 -13.37
N ASP A 56 3.62 -5.53 -14.22
CA ASP A 56 2.18 -5.69 -14.03
C ASP A 56 1.91 -7.07 -13.41
N VAL A 57 1.38 -7.07 -12.19
CA VAL A 57 1.15 -8.29 -11.40
C VAL A 57 -0.25 -8.88 -11.57
N GLY A 58 -1.07 -8.30 -12.45
CA GLY A 58 -2.41 -8.79 -12.78
C GLY A 58 -2.40 -10.09 -13.60
N GLU A 59 -3.58 -10.70 -13.74
CA GLU A 59 -3.72 -11.93 -14.53
C GLU A 59 -3.46 -11.67 -16.02
N PRO A 60 -2.93 -12.65 -16.79
CA PRO A 60 -2.59 -12.43 -18.20
C PRO A 60 -3.78 -11.95 -19.05
N ALA A 61 -5.00 -12.38 -18.71
CA ALA A 61 -6.21 -11.95 -19.38
C ALA A 61 -6.54 -10.46 -19.16
N GLU A 62 -6.15 -9.88 -18.03
CA GLU A 62 -6.31 -8.45 -17.73
C GLU A 62 -5.25 -7.65 -18.46
N PHE A 63 -3.99 -8.10 -18.40
CA PHE A 63 -2.88 -7.48 -19.12
C PHE A 63 -3.17 -7.41 -20.63
N ASN A 64 -3.68 -8.49 -21.22
CA ASN A 64 -4.00 -8.54 -22.65
C ASN A 64 -5.18 -7.62 -23.06
N LYS A 65 -6.08 -7.25 -22.14
CA LYS A 65 -7.15 -6.29 -22.40
C LYS A 65 -6.64 -4.85 -22.44
N GLY A 66 -5.59 -4.56 -21.69
CA GLY A 66 -4.94 -3.25 -21.67
C GLY A 66 -3.90 -3.16 -20.57
N HIS A 67 -2.73 -2.65 -20.91
CA HIS A 67 -1.61 -2.47 -20.00
C HIS A 67 -0.78 -1.25 -20.38
N ILE A 68 0.10 -0.81 -19.48
CA ILE A 68 1.05 0.27 -19.74
C ILE A 68 2.06 -0.20 -20.82
N PRO A 69 2.34 0.59 -21.87
CA PRO A 69 3.30 0.21 -22.90
C PRO A 69 4.67 -0.19 -22.31
N LYS A 70 5.27 -1.26 -22.83
CA LYS A 70 6.55 -1.84 -22.35
C LYS A 70 6.52 -2.43 -20.93
N ALA A 71 5.35 -2.54 -20.30
CA ALA A 71 5.23 -3.29 -19.06
C ALA A 71 5.49 -4.79 -19.30
N ILE A 72 5.97 -5.47 -18.28
CA ILE A 72 6.18 -6.92 -18.26
C ILE A 72 5.10 -7.51 -17.34
N ASN A 73 4.30 -8.45 -17.86
CA ASN A 73 3.33 -9.16 -17.03
C ASN A 73 4.03 -10.24 -16.19
N MET A 74 3.84 -10.19 -14.88
CA MET A 74 4.38 -11.15 -13.91
C MET A 74 3.30 -11.44 -12.87
N PRO A 75 2.32 -12.32 -13.19
CA PRO A 75 1.17 -12.59 -12.33
C PRO A 75 1.61 -13.06 -10.94
N VAL A 76 0.96 -12.55 -9.89
CA VAL A 76 1.26 -12.97 -8.50
C VAL A 76 1.08 -14.48 -8.32
N SER A 77 0.14 -15.09 -9.06
CA SER A 77 -0.10 -16.53 -9.06
C SER A 77 1.11 -17.38 -9.50
N GLN A 78 2.15 -16.76 -10.05
CA GLN A 78 3.37 -17.42 -10.53
C GLN A 78 4.61 -17.13 -9.64
N LEU A 79 4.44 -16.38 -8.54
CA LEU A 79 5.49 -16.05 -7.55
C LEU A 79 5.46 -16.99 -6.35
#